data_AF-A0A7X9E1A3-F1
#
_entry.id   AF-A0A7X9E1A3-F1
#
_cell.length_a   1.000
_cell.length_b   1.000
_cell.length_c   1.000
_cell.angle_alpha   90.00
_cell.angle_beta   90.00
_cell.angle_gamma   90.00
#
_symmetry.space_group_name_H-M   'P 1'
#
loop_
_entity.id
_entity.type
_entity.pdbx_description
1 polymer ?
#
loop_
_entity_poly.entity_id
_entity_poly.type
_entity_poly.pdbx_seq_one_letter_code
_entity_poly.pdbx_strand_id
1 'polypeptide(L)'
;MQYTMKKTVAEIITTLKKLPQPGKKTGSFWEFMKSQLADEGEWDQKHIKVIEKEIDTLLTKVDKKSLIEMWKDTPAGDEKFDESKKPDVKEIKTDLTEEILGQVMDQMDENYVARDPFFSHEAPVYSAEKESEGEGSDEGFDLDKEPDEIPDEEIEFDDNELFDEEDEEDDDIKY
;
A
#
# COMPACT_ATOMS: atom_id res chain seq x y z
N MET A 1 -14.68 -17.80 13.19
CA MET A 1 -14.10 -16.49 13.55
C MET A 1 -14.57 -15.49 12.52
N GLN A 2 -14.95 -14.28 12.90
CA GLN A 2 -15.26 -13.24 11.92
C GLN A 2 -13.95 -12.60 11.48
N TYR A 3 -13.57 -12.84 10.23
CA TYR A 3 -12.44 -12.18 9.57
C TYR A 3 -12.88 -10.77 9.18
N THR A 4 -12.12 -9.78 9.60
CA THR A 4 -12.34 -8.38 9.22
C THR A 4 -11.03 -7.84 8.66
N MET A 5 -11.10 -6.89 7.73
CA MET A 5 -9.92 -6.32 7.09
C MET A 5 -8.84 -5.90 8.10
N LYS A 6 -9.26 -5.17 9.14
CA LYS A 6 -8.37 -4.73 10.24
C LYS A 6 -7.69 -5.88 10.98
N LYS A 7 -8.40 -7.00 11.21
CA LYS A 7 -7.83 -8.18 11.88
C LYS A 7 -6.84 -8.90 10.96
N THR A 8 -7.19 -9.04 9.70
CA THR A 8 -6.32 -9.67 8.69
C THR A 8 -5.02 -8.91 8.55
N VAL A 9 -5.08 -7.58 8.42
CA VAL A 9 -3.91 -6.69 8.41
C VAL A 9 -3.09 -6.85 9.69
N ALA A 10 -3.70 -6.80 10.88
CA ALA A 10 -2.99 -6.97 12.13
C ALA A 10 -2.28 -8.33 12.25
N GLU A 11 -2.89 -9.40 11.71
CA GLU A 11 -2.31 -10.74 11.68
C GLU A 11 -1.12 -10.82 10.72
N ILE A 12 -1.21 -10.19 9.54
CA ILE A 12 -0.09 -10.05 8.60
C ILE A 12 1.05 -9.27 9.26
N ILE A 13 0.78 -8.10 9.85
CA ILE A 13 1.81 -7.31 10.57
C ILE A 13 2.47 -8.14 11.68
N THR A 14 1.68 -8.90 12.44
CA THR A 14 2.22 -9.78 13.49
C THR A 14 3.11 -10.87 12.92
N THR A 15 2.77 -11.39 11.74
CA THR A 15 3.57 -12.41 11.03
C THR A 15 4.86 -11.80 10.49
N LEU A 16 4.81 -10.63 9.86
CA LEU A 16 5.98 -9.88 9.40
C LEU A 16 6.92 -9.51 10.55
N LYS A 17 6.41 -9.20 11.75
CA LYS A 17 7.23 -8.95 12.94
C LYS A 17 7.95 -10.20 13.48
N LYS A 18 7.41 -11.39 13.19
CA LYS A 18 8.00 -12.68 13.58
C LYS A 18 8.92 -13.26 12.51
N LEU A 19 8.74 -12.85 11.26
CA LEU A 19 9.58 -13.29 10.15
C LEU A 19 10.99 -12.70 10.30
N PRO A 20 12.03 -13.50 10.01
CA PRO A 20 13.40 -13.02 10.04
C PRO A 20 13.63 -11.98 8.94
N GLN A 21 14.58 -11.07 9.17
CA GLN A 21 15.03 -10.13 8.15
C GLN A 21 15.48 -10.88 6.87
N PRO A 22 15.17 -10.37 5.66
CA PRO A 22 15.64 -10.95 4.40
C PRO A 22 17.16 -11.15 4.40
N GLY A 23 17.61 -12.34 3.99
CA GLY A 23 19.03 -12.70 3.96
C GLY A 23 19.66 -12.96 5.34
N LYS A 24 18.91 -12.86 6.44
CA LYS A 24 19.41 -13.13 7.80
C LYS A 24 18.56 -14.18 8.52
N LYS A 25 19.14 -14.83 9.53
CA LYS A 25 18.45 -15.83 10.37
C LYS A 25 17.79 -15.23 11.62
N THR A 26 18.06 -13.96 11.88
CA THR A 26 17.63 -13.22 13.08
C THR A 26 17.23 -11.80 12.68
N GLY A 27 16.33 -11.19 13.44
CA GLY A 27 15.78 -9.87 13.14
C GLY A 27 14.29 -9.94 12.82
N SER A 28 13.68 -8.79 12.59
CA SER A 28 12.26 -8.65 12.23
C SER A 28 12.17 -8.12 10.81
N PHE A 29 11.43 -8.81 9.94
CA PHE A 29 11.17 -8.36 8.57
C PHE A 29 10.48 -6.99 8.57
N TRP A 30 9.55 -6.77 9.51
CA TRP A 30 8.86 -5.50 9.68
C TRP A 30 9.82 -4.33 9.97
N GLU A 31 10.77 -4.51 10.89
CA GLU A 31 11.74 -3.45 11.24
C GLU A 31 12.73 -3.19 10.09
N PHE A 32 13.09 -4.26 9.36
CA PHE A 32 13.92 -4.13 8.17
C PHE A 32 13.24 -3.32 7.08
N MET A 33 11.96 -3.60 6.80
CA MET A 33 11.16 -2.87 5.83
C MET A 33 11.07 -1.37 6.19
N LYS A 34 10.84 -1.05 7.46
CA LYS A 34 10.86 0.34 7.94
C LYS A 34 12.22 1.02 7.77
N SER A 35 13.32 0.33 8.12
CA SER A 35 14.67 0.85 7.92
C SER A 35 14.96 1.10 6.45
N GLN A 36 14.58 0.16 5.58
CA GLN A 36 14.77 0.29 4.15
C GLN A 36 14.06 1.53 3.61
N LEU A 37 12.79 1.74 3.97
CA LEU A 37 12.07 2.95 3.55
C LEU A 37 12.75 4.23 4.07
N ALA A 38 13.27 4.21 5.30
CA ALA A 38 13.96 5.36 5.88
C ALA A 38 15.34 5.65 5.23
N ASP A 39 16.06 4.60 4.82
CA ASP A 39 17.42 4.68 4.30
C ASP A 39 17.45 4.90 2.78
N GLU A 40 16.61 4.18 2.03
CA GLU A 40 16.56 4.18 0.56
C GLU A 40 15.44 5.07 0.01
N GLY A 41 14.41 5.37 0.81
CA GLY A 41 13.25 6.16 0.36
C GLY A 41 12.29 5.40 -0.55
N GLU A 42 12.59 4.14 -0.88
CA GLU A 42 11.81 3.29 -1.76
C GLU A 42 11.64 1.88 -1.20
N TRP A 43 10.67 1.15 -1.76
CA TRP A 43 10.36 -0.22 -1.39
C TRP A 43 10.93 -1.20 -2.43
N ASP A 44 11.73 -2.19 -2.03
CA ASP A 44 12.17 -3.24 -2.97
C ASP A 44 11.01 -4.20 -3.29
N GLN A 45 10.71 -4.34 -4.58
CA GLN A 45 9.67 -5.23 -5.10
C GLN A 45 9.84 -6.69 -4.67
N LYS A 46 11.08 -7.15 -4.42
CA LYS A 46 11.34 -8.49 -3.88
C LYS A 46 10.77 -8.67 -2.49
N HIS A 47 10.80 -7.62 -1.66
CA HIS A 47 10.28 -7.64 -0.30
C HIS A 47 8.77 -7.44 -0.27
N ILE A 48 8.23 -6.60 -1.15
CA ILE A 48 6.78 -6.50 -1.41
C ILE A 48 6.21 -7.88 -1.76
N LYS A 49 6.85 -8.61 -2.69
CA LYS A 49 6.45 -9.99 -3.07
C LYS A 49 6.43 -10.97 -1.90
N VAL A 50 7.20 -10.75 -0.83
CA VAL A 50 7.15 -11.58 0.39
C VAL A 50 5.86 -11.28 1.17
N ILE A 51 5.50 -10.00 1.30
CA ILE A 51 4.25 -9.59 1.95
C ILE A 51 3.04 -10.13 1.18
N GLU A 52 3.02 -10.00 -0.15
CA GLU A 52 1.96 -10.55 -1.01
C GLU A 52 1.77 -12.06 -0.80
N LYS A 53 2.87 -12.81 -0.73
CA LYS A 53 2.81 -14.26 -0.47
C LYS A 53 2.23 -14.60 0.89
N GLU A 54 2.55 -13.83 1.92
CA GLU A 54 1.98 -14.03 3.26
C GLU A 54 0.48 -13.69 3.26
N ILE A 55 0.07 -12.64 2.54
CA ILE A 55 -1.33 -12.27 2.37
C ILE A 55 -2.10 -13.39 1.66
N ASP A 56 -1.60 -13.89 0.52
CA ASP A 56 -2.23 -15.01 -0.20
C ASP A 56 -2.33 -16.26 0.68
N THR A 57 -1.27 -16.57 1.42
CA THR A 57 -1.24 -17.71 2.37
C THR A 57 -2.28 -17.57 3.48
N LEU A 58 -2.62 -16.35 3.88
CA LEU A 58 -3.69 -16.10 4.86
C LEU A 58 -5.06 -16.15 4.18
N LEU A 59 -5.25 -15.49 3.03
CA LEU A 59 -6.50 -15.48 2.28
C LEU A 59 -6.92 -16.85 1.76
N THR A 60 -5.98 -17.77 1.52
CA THR A 60 -6.26 -19.18 1.20
C THR A 60 -6.87 -19.96 2.37
N LYS A 61 -6.64 -19.54 3.61
CA LYS A 61 -7.23 -20.13 4.83
C LYS A 61 -8.61 -19.54 5.18
N VAL A 62 -8.96 -18.39 4.60
CA VAL A 62 -10.25 -17.73 4.80
C VAL A 62 -11.31 -18.42 3.94
N ASP A 63 -12.49 -18.65 4.50
CA ASP A 63 -13.59 -19.25 3.75
C ASP A 63 -14.21 -18.26 2.75
N LYS A 64 -14.82 -18.80 1.70
CA LYS A 64 -15.42 -17.99 0.62
C LYS A 64 -16.44 -16.96 1.12
N LYS A 65 -17.20 -17.25 2.18
CA LYS A 65 -18.20 -16.30 2.69
C LYS A 65 -17.51 -15.12 3.36
N SER A 66 -16.51 -15.38 4.20
CA SER A 66 -15.71 -14.34 4.82
C SER A 66 -14.89 -13.52 3.82
N LEU A 67 -14.36 -14.14 2.75
CA LEU A 67 -13.71 -13.39 1.66
C LEU A 67 -14.67 -12.41 0.99
N ILE A 68 -15.90 -12.84 0.67
CA ILE A 68 -16.91 -11.96 0.06
C ILE A 68 -17.35 -10.86 1.04
N GLU A 69 -17.57 -11.19 2.32
CA GLU A 69 -17.94 -10.21 3.34
C GLU A 69 -16.86 -9.13 3.49
N MET A 70 -15.59 -9.54 3.61
CA MET A 70 -14.47 -8.61 3.66
C MET A 70 -14.34 -7.77 2.39
N TRP A 71 -14.49 -8.39 1.21
CA TRP A 71 -14.36 -7.68 -0.06
C TRP A 71 -15.45 -6.63 -0.24
N LYS A 72 -16.69 -6.92 0.14
CA LYS A 72 -17.79 -5.94 0.12
C LYS A 72 -17.54 -4.71 0.99
N ASP A 73 -16.72 -4.84 2.04
CA ASP A 73 -16.32 -3.71 2.88
C ASP A 73 -15.18 -2.88 2.26
N THR A 74 -14.63 -3.29 1.10
CA THR A 74 -13.59 -2.55 0.36
C THR A 74 -14.18 -1.71 -0.77
N PRO A 75 -13.50 -0.65 -1.23
CA PRO A 75 -13.93 0.15 -2.38
C PRO A 75 -14.12 -0.71 -3.65
N ALA A 76 -13.22 -1.66 -3.89
CA ALA A 76 -13.31 -2.56 -5.03
C ALA A 76 -14.56 -3.45 -4.97
N GLY A 77 -14.91 -3.94 -3.78
CA GLY A 77 -16.14 -4.70 -3.59
C GLY A 77 -17.39 -3.85 -3.71
N ASP A 78 -17.41 -2.61 -3.22
CA ASP A 78 -18.56 -1.71 -3.41
C ASP A 78 -18.81 -1.41 -4.91
N GLU A 79 -17.74 -1.20 -5.68
CA GLU A 79 -17.82 -0.89 -7.11
C GLU A 79 -18.18 -2.12 -7.97
N LYS A 80 -17.58 -3.28 -7.68
CA LYS A 80 -17.70 -4.49 -8.50
C LYS A 80 -18.79 -5.45 -8.02
N PHE A 81 -19.37 -5.25 -6.83
CA PHE A 81 -20.40 -6.15 -6.31
C PHE A 81 -21.72 -5.98 -7.08
N ASP A 82 -22.02 -6.99 -7.91
CA ASP A 82 -23.30 -7.13 -8.58
C ASP A 82 -24.09 -8.26 -7.93
N GLU A 83 -25.23 -7.95 -7.29
CA GLU A 83 -26.11 -8.94 -6.65
C GLU A 83 -26.64 -9.99 -7.64
N SER A 84 -26.64 -9.67 -8.94
CA SER A 84 -27.08 -10.55 -10.03
C SER A 84 -26.00 -11.51 -10.50
N LYS A 85 -24.74 -11.30 -10.12
CA LYS A 85 -23.59 -12.12 -10.54
C LYS A 85 -22.87 -12.72 -9.33
N LYS A 86 -22.44 -13.96 -9.46
CA LYS A 86 -21.54 -14.56 -8.47
C LYS A 86 -20.14 -13.98 -8.71
N PRO A 87 -19.55 -13.27 -7.74
CA PRO A 87 -18.20 -12.74 -7.91
C PRO A 87 -17.19 -13.89 -7.99
N ASP A 88 -16.19 -13.72 -8.86
CA ASP A 88 -15.10 -14.68 -8.99
C ASP A 88 -14.20 -14.62 -7.75
N VAL A 89 -13.89 -15.79 -7.19
CA VAL A 89 -13.12 -15.88 -5.94
C VAL A 89 -11.66 -15.49 -6.17
N LYS A 90 -11.13 -15.67 -7.38
CA LYS A 90 -9.78 -15.25 -7.73
C LYS A 90 -9.71 -13.72 -7.78
N GLU A 91 -10.66 -13.08 -8.45
CA GLU A 91 -10.73 -11.61 -8.51
C GLU A 91 -10.88 -11.01 -7.11
N ILE A 92 -11.77 -11.55 -6.28
CA ILE A 92 -11.92 -11.14 -4.87
C ILE A 92 -10.59 -11.23 -4.11
N LYS A 93 -9.83 -12.32 -4.31
CA LYS A 93 -8.54 -12.50 -3.63
C LYS A 93 -7.50 -11.51 -4.11
N THR A 94 -7.45 -11.21 -5.40
CA THR A 94 -6.54 -10.20 -5.95
C THR A 94 -6.86 -8.83 -5.35
N ASP A 95 -8.12 -8.40 -5.43
CA ASP A 95 -8.57 -7.11 -4.87
C ASP A 95 -8.24 -7.02 -3.36
N LEU A 96 -8.53 -8.08 -2.59
CA LEU A 96 -8.21 -8.11 -1.17
C LEU A 96 -6.70 -8.11 -0.91
N THR A 97 -5.90 -8.72 -1.79
CA THR A 97 -4.44 -8.75 -1.62
C THR A 97 -3.86 -7.36 -1.79
N GLU A 98 -4.28 -6.64 -2.83
CA GLU A 98 -3.86 -5.26 -3.09
C GLU A 98 -4.27 -4.32 -1.94
N GLU A 99 -5.52 -4.42 -1.48
CA GLU A 99 -6.01 -3.59 -0.37
C GLU A 99 -5.32 -3.90 0.96
N ILE A 100 -5.07 -5.17 1.28
CA ILE A 100 -4.33 -5.55 2.50
C ILE A 100 -2.88 -5.08 2.39
N LEU A 101 -2.26 -5.24 1.23
CA LEU A 101 -0.89 -4.81 0.97
C LEU A 101 -0.76 -3.29 1.18
N GLY A 102 -1.64 -2.50 0.58
CA GLY A 102 -1.70 -1.05 0.77
C GLY A 102 -1.80 -0.67 2.25
N GLN A 103 -2.74 -1.27 2.99
CA GLN A 103 -2.89 -0.99 4.42
C GLN A 103 -1.68 -1.42 5.27
N VAL A 104 -0.98 -2.47 4.87
CA VAL A 104 0.25 -2.93 5.54
C VAL A 104 1.39 -1.93 5.28
N MET A 105 1.56 -1.48 4.04
CA MET A 105 2.57 -0.49 3.65
C MET A 105 2.31 0.87 4.32
N ASP A 106 1.04 1.32 4.34
CA ASP A 106 0.60 2.53 5.03
C ASP A 106 0.97 2.50 6.52
N GLN A 107 0.89 1.34 7.18
CA GLN A 107 1.29 1.21 8.59
C GLN A 107 2.81 1.11 8.80
N MET A 108 3.57 0.78 7.76
CA MET A 108 5.03 0.81 7.83
C MET A 108 5.56 2.23 7.63
N ASP A 109 4.88 3.05 6.83
CA ASP A 109 5.23 4.45 6.65
C ASP A 109 4.88 5.27 7.90
N GLU A 110 5.90 5.64 8.66
CA GLU A 110 5.73 6.44 9.90
C GLU A 110 5.30 7.89 9.62
N ASN A 111 5.43 8.36 8.37
CA ASN A 111 4.92 9.67 7.95
C ASN A 111 3.45 9.63 7.54
N TYR A 112 2.84 8.44 7.46
CA TYR A 112 1.41 8.32 7.27
C TYR A 112 0.70 8.73 8.56
N VAL A 113 0.42 10.03 8.68
CA VAL A 113 -0.68 10.52 9.52
C VAL A 113 -1.89 9.80 8.98
N ALA A 114 -2.34 8.76 9.72
CA ALA A 114 -3.58 8.06 9.43
C ALA A 114 -4.57 9.11 8.95
N ARG A 115 -4.94 9.08 7.65
CA ARG A 115 -6.00 9.95 7.14
C ARG A 115 -7.20 9.54 7.96
N ASP A 116 -7.40 10.28 9.04
CA ASP A 116 -8.52 10.15 9.93
C ASP A 116 -9.73 10.20 9.00
N PRO A 117 -10.56 9.13 8.92
CA PRO A 117 -11.64 9.11 7.94
C PRO A 117 -12.71 10.18 8.23
N PHE A 118 -12.52 11.05 9.22
CA PHE A 118 -13.57 11.93 9.71
C PHE A 118 -13.17 13.38 10.04
N PHE A 119 -11.95 13.70 10.46
CA PHE A 119 -11.57 15.09 10.82
C PHE A 119 -10.05 15.29 10.63
N SER A 120 -9.58 16.21 9.77
CA SER A 120 -9.30 17.59 10.20
C SER A 120 -9.53 18.58 9.06
N HIS A 121 -10.75 19.12 8.95
CA HIS A 121 -10.85 20.54 8.64
C HIS A 121 -10.50 21.27 9.94
N GLU A 122 -9.23 21.62 10.14
CA GLU A 122 -8.94 22.78 10.98
C GLU A 122 -9.50 23.98 10.23
N ALA A 123 -10.75 24.30 10.57
CA ALA A 123 -11.35 25.57 10.20
C ALA A 123 -10.39 26.68 10.66
N PRO A 124 -10.07 27.67 9.80
CA PRO A 124 -9.28 28.80 10.24
C PRO A 124 -10.02 29.45 11.41
N VAL A 125 -9.41 29.41 12.59
CA VAL A 125 -9.88 30.16 13.75
C VAL A 125 -9.72 31.63 13.39
N TYR A 126 -10.78 32.22 12.84
CA TYR A 126 -10.93 33.68 12.79
C TYR A 126 -11.09 34.17 14.23
N SER A 127 -9.95 34.33 14.92
CA SER A 127 -9.86 35.13 16.13
C SER A 127 -10.01 36.58 15.71
N ALA A 128 -11.24 37.06 15.68
CA ALA A 128 -11.54 38.49 15.66
C ALA A 128 -11.14 39.07 17.03
N GLU A 129 -9.90 39.51 17.18
CA GLU A 129 -9.52 40.42 18.26
C GLU A 129 -8.80 41.65 17.68
N LYS A 130 -9.26 42.80 18.18
CA LYS A 130 -8.91 44.16 17.80
C LYS A 130 -7.44 44.51 18.08
N GLU A 131 -6.89 45.28 17.15
CA GLU A 131 -5.99 46.45 17.32
C GLU A 131 -5.03 46.48 18.52
N SER A 132 -3.73 46.36 18.26
CA SER A 132 -2.74 47.40 18.60
C SER A 132 -1.35 47.10 18.02
N GLU A 133 -0.68 48.19 17.67
CA GLU A 133 0.59 48.36 16.95
C GLU A 133 1.81 47.57 17.48
N GLY A 134 2.74 47.25 16.57
CA GLY A 134 4.11 46.87 16.94
C GLY A 134 4.93 46.22 15.83
N GLU A 135 5.58 47.04 15.01
CA GLU A 135 6.80 46.83 14.17
C GLU A 135 7.49 45.44 14.17
N GLY A 136 7.79 44.92 12.96
CA GLY A 136 8.91 44.00 12.78
C GLY A 136 8.94 43.15 11.51
N SER A 137 9.47 43.72 10.42
CA SER A 137 10.10 43.09 9.25
C SER A 137 9.32 42.09 8.37
N ASP A 138 9.03 42.63 7.19
CA ASP A 138 8.69 42.03 5.90
C ASP A 138 9.84 41.16 5.36
N GLU A 139 9.60 39.85 5.25
CA GLU A 139 10.19 39.02 4.19
C GLU A 139 9.03 38.31 3.49
N GLY A 140 8.43 39.02 2.53
CA GLY A 140 7.44 38.48 1.61
C GLY A 140 7.96 37.25 0.87
N PHE A 141 7.37 36.09 1.14
CA PHE A 141 7.48 34.93 0.27
C PHE A 141 6.56 35.17 -0.93
N ASP A 142 7.16 35.59 -2.03
CA ASP A 142 6.51 35.91 -3.31
C ASP A 142 5.89 34.62 -3.90
N LEU A 143 4.56 34.52 -3.82
CA LEU A 143 3.75 33.37 -4.28
C LEU A 143 3.49 33.40 -5.81
N ASP A 144 4.10 34.34 -6.54
CA ASP A 144 3.87 34.61 -7.96
C ASP A 144 5.02 34.12 -8.87
N LYS A 145 5.74 33.07 -8.46
CA LYS A 145 6.71 32.40 -9.35
C LYS A 145 6.05 31.22 -10.04
N GLU A 146 5.67 31.40 -11.31
CA GLU A 146 5.27 30.30 -12.20
C GLU A 146 6.36 29.21 -12.21
N PRO A 147 5.96 27.91 -12.16
CA PRO A 147 6.92 26.81 -12.25
C PRO A 147 7.54 26.76 -13.65
N ASP A 148 8.86 26.59 -13.72
CA ASP A 148 9.59 26.37 -14.98
C ASP A 148 9.02 25.16 -15.74
N GLU A 149 8.83 25.31 -17.06
CA GLU A 149 8.44 24.24 -17.98
C GLU A 149 9.48 23.11 -17.96
N ILE A 150 9.00 21.89 -17.76
CA ILE A 150 9.79 20.66 -17.91
C ILE A 150 9.94 20.42 -19.43
N PRO A 151 11.16 20.24 -19.97
CA PRO A 151 11.30 19.90 -21.39
C PRO A 151 10.72 18.51 -21.68
N ASP A 152 9.85 18.43 -22.69
CA ASP A 152 9.35 17.19 -23.27
C ASP A 152 10.52 16.42 -23.93
N GLU A 153 11.26 15.63 -23.16
CA GLU A 153 12.04 14.53 -23.72
C GLU A 153 11.12 13.34 -23.95
N GLU A 154 10.88 13.08 -25.24
CA GLU A 154 10.10 11.96 -25.76
C GLU A 154 10.75 10.64 -25.32
N ILE A 155 10.20 9.99 -24.30
CA ILE A 155 10.65 8.67 -23.84
C ILE A 155 10.19 7.64 -24.88
N GLU A 156 11.10 7.25 -25.77
CA GLU A 156 10.92 6.10 -26.67
C GLU A 156 10.95 4.81 -25.83
N PHE A 157 9.78 4.25 -25.53
CA PHE A 157 9.63 2.89 -25.04
C PHE A 157 9.81 1.92 -26.22
N ASP A 158 10.97 1.26 -26.30
CA ASP A 158 11.17 0.14 -27.22
C ASP A 158 10.42 -1.09 -26.68
N ASP A 159 9.29 -1.40 -27.31
CA ASP A 159 8.26 -2.34 -26.86
C ASP A 159 8.64 -3.81 -27.14
N ASN A 160 9.94 -4.14 -27.16
CA ASN A 160 10.44 -5.36 -27.78
C ASN A 160 11.38 -6.23 -26.92
N GLU A 161 11.48 -5.98 -25.60
CA GLU A 161 12.32 -6.80 -24.68
C GLU A 161 11.56 -7.40 -23.48
N LEU A 162 10.22 -7.32 -23.39
CA LEU A 162 9.48 -7.86 -22.24
C LEU A 162 8.89 -9.27 -22.44
N PHE A 163 8.97 -9.82 -23.66
CA PHE A 163 8.49 -11.17 -23.97
C PHE A 163 9.53 -11.93 -24.79
N ASP A 164 10.65 -12.32 -24.16
CA ASP A 164 11.40 -13.48 -24.63
C ASP A 164 10.90 -14.70 -23.84
N GLU A 165 10.01 -15.43 -24.50
CA GLU A 165 9.43 -16.69 -24.12
C GLU A 165 10.48 -17.78 -24.39
N GLU A 166 11.40 -18.05 -23.45
CA GLU A 166 12.16 -19.30 -23.45
C GLU A 166 11.46 -20.34 -22.57
N ASP A 167 10.59 -21.07 -23.26
CA ASP A 167 10.23 -22.46 -23.05
C ASP A 167 11.49 -23.31 -22.81
N GLU A 168 11.63 -23.89 -21.62
CA GLU A 168 12.52 -25.04 -21.41
C GLU A 168 11.78 -26.07 -20.54
N GLU A 169 11.11 -27.00 -21.24
CA GLU A 169 10.79 -28.34 -20.77
C GLU A 169 12.07 -28.99 -20.20
N ASP A 170 12.02 -29.53 -18.99
CA ASP A 170 12.80 -30.74 -18.73
C ASP A 170 12.17 -31.66 -17.69
N ASP A 171 12.31 -32.93 -18.01
CA ASP A 171 11.53 -34.10 -17.63
C ASP A 171 12.25 -34.82 -16.48
N ASP A 172 11.59 -35.10 -15.35
CA ASP A 172 12.08 -36.13 -14.43
C ASP A 172 10.92 -36.78 -13.65
N ILE A 173 10.07 -37.50 -14.38
CA ILE A 173 9.22 -38.54 -13.80
C ILE A 173 10.07 -39.81 -13.68
N LYS A 174 10.64 -40.02 -12.49
CA LYS A 174 11.25 -41.31 -12.14
C LYS A 174 10.17 -42.31 -11.73
N TYR A 175 10.01 -43.35 -12.56
CA TYR A 175 9.37 -44.63 -12.20
C TYR A 175 10.23 -45.44 -11.23
#